data_AF-K1XGP8-F1
#
_entry.id   AF-K1XGP8-F1
#
_cell.length_a   1.000
_cell.length_b   1.000
_cell.length_c   1.000
_cell.angle_alpha   90.00
_cell.angle_beta   90.00
_cell.angle_gamma   90.00
#
_symmetry.space_group_name_H-M   'P 1'
#
loop_
_entity.id
_entity.type
_entity.pdbx_description
1 polymer ?
#
loop_
_entity_poly.entity_id
_entity_poly.type
_entity_poly.pdbx_seq_one_letter_code
_entity_poly.pdbx_strand_id
1 'polypeptide(L)'
;MEAVLVASQTGISGGNLIKQMKSLGINAPVFSDFLLVLNGDVKKILGSFEGIYFADPSYNADNAGLKDFLAAYKVKYGKEPVVPFHSAATYDDVQLLATAIKAVGDDSVKVHDWLKANVKSYKGFMGTYSIDQNGNSDLGFTVKVVKEGVATGI
;
A
#
# COMPACT_ATOMS: atom_id res chain seq x y z
N MET A 1 5.31 -13.07 26.12
CA MET A 1 4.67 -12.66 24.86
C MET A 1 5.77 -12.38 23.86
N GLU A 2 5.83 -13.13 22.77
CA GLU A 2 6.95 -13.07 21.81
C GLU A 2 6.80 -11.96 20.77
N ALA A 3 5.56 -11.60 20.42
CA ALA A 3 5.22 -10.49 19.55
C ALA A 3 3.75 -10.10 19.70
N VAL A 4 3.37 -8.93 19.19
CA VAL A 4 1.98 -8.49 19.04
C VAL A 4 1.74 -8.07 17.59
N LEU A 5 0.72 -8.68 16.97
CA LEU A 5 0.20 -8.25 15.67
C LEU A 5 -0.92 -7.24 15.88
N VAL A 6 -0.78 -6.05 15.29
CA VAL A 6 -1.73 -4.94 15.36
C VAL A 6 -2.31 -4.71 13.96
N ALA A 7 -3.41 -5.41 13.64
CA ALA A 7 -4.13 -5.25 12.39
C ALA A 7 -5.30 -4.27 12.55
N SER A 8 -5.00 -2.96 12.56
CA SER A 8 -5.99 -1.90 12.89
C SER A 8 -6.40 -1.01 11.71
N GLN A 9 -6.01 -1.36 10.49
CA GLN A 9 -6.25 -0.57 9.27
C GLN A 9 -5.74 0.87 9.40
N THR A 10 -6.62 1.86 9.61
CA THR A 10 -6.22 3.28 9.72
C THR A 10 -5.36 3.58 10.95
N GLY A 11 -5.15 2.63 11.86
CA GLY A 11 -4.01 2.65 12.77
C GLY A 11 -4.25 3.37 14.09
N ILE A 12 -5.31 4.17 14.27
CA ILE A 12 -5.51 4.99 15.48
C ILE A 12 -5.69 4.13 16.74
N SER A 13 -6.57 3.12 16.67
CA SER A 13 -6.74 2.17 17.77
C SER A 13 -5.46 1.38 18.03
N GLY A 14 -4.73 1.01 16.98
CA GLY A 14 -3.42 0.37 17.07
C GLY A 14 -2.36 1.25 17.75
N GLY A 15 -2.28 2.53 17.41
CA GLY A 15 -1.40 3.49 18.06
C GLY A 15 -1.72 3.65 19.54
N ASN A 16 -3.00 3.73 19.90
CA ASN A 16 -3.41 3.79 21.31
C ASN A 16 -3.06 2.50 22.06
N LEU A 17 -3.26 1.33 21.45
CA LEU A 17 -2.85 0.04 22.01
C LEU A 17 -1.35 0.00 22.26
N ILE A 18 -0.53 0.33 21.25
CA ILE A 18 0.94 0.32 21.36
C ILE A 18 1.41 1.32 22.43
N LYS A 19 0.80 2.50 22.53
CA LYS A 19 1.08 3.48 23.58
C LYS A 19 0.80 2.92 24.97
N GLN A 20 -0.36 2.28 25.15
CA GLN A 20 -0.74 1.66 26.42
C GLN A 20 0.19 0.50 26.77
N MET A 21 0.53 -0.36 25.81
CA MET A 21 1.52 -1.43 26.01
C MET A 21 2.84 -0.88 26.54
N LYS A 22 3.40 0.16 25.90
CA LYS A 22 4.63 0.81 26.35
C LYS A 22 4.50 1.39 27.77
N SER A 23 3.36 2.02 28.09
CA SER A 23 3.11 2.57 29.44
C SER A 23 3.03 1.51 30.55
N LEU A 24 2.66 0.28 30.18
CA LEU A 24 2.58 -0.87 31.08
C LEU A 24 3.89 -1.68 31.14
N GLY A 25 4.95 -1.22 30.46
CA GLY A 25 6.23 -1.95 30.39
C GLY A 25 6.21 -3.17 29.47
N ILE A 26 5.22 -3.29 28.59
CA ILE A 26 5.12 -4.36 27.61
C ILE A 26 5.94 -3.98 26.37
N ASN A 27 7.15 -4.52 26.28
CA ASN A 27 8.13 -4.23 25.22
C ASN A 27 8.21 -5.34 24.15
N ALA A 28 7.13 -6.08 23.92
CA ALA A 28 7.10 -7.09 22.87
C ALA A 28 7.24 -6.44 21.47
N PRO A 29 7.94 -7.08 20.52
CA PRO A 29 7.96 -6.68 19.11
C PRO A 29 6.55 -6.46 18.56
N VAL A 30 6.36 -5.36 17.82
CA VAL A 30 5.06 -5.02 17.20
C VAL A 30 5.15 -5.25 15.70
N PHE A 31 4.21 -6.03 15.18
CA PHE A 31 3.95 -6.21 13.75
C PHE A 31 2.65 -5.50 13.37
N SER A 32 2.60 -4.88 12.21
CA SER A 32 1.43 -4.13 11.72
C SER A 32 1.32 -4.19 10.19
N ASP A 33 0.31 -3.52 9.63
CA ASP A 33 0.25 -3.13 8.23
C ASP A 33 0.94 -1.76 7.99
N PHE A 34 1.21 -1.46 6.71
CA PHE A 34 1.81 -0.20 6.26
C PHE A 34 0.95 1.05 6.56
N LEU A 35 -0.39 0.92 6.70
CA LEU A 35 -1.26 2.08 6.92
C LEU A 35 -1.01 2.70 8.31
N LEU A 36 -0.72 1.87 9.32
CA LEU A 36 -0.34 2.36 10.65
C LEU A 36 0.90 3.26 10.59
N VAL A 37 1.93 2.84 9.87
CA VAL A 37 3.22 3.56 9.79
C VAL A 37 3.24 4.70 8.77
N LEU A 38 2.22 4.81 7.91
CA LEU A 38 1.97 5.98 7.07
C LEU A 38 1.13 7.05 7.76
N ASN A 39 0.38 6.69 8.80
CA ASN A 39 -0.56 7.62 9.43
C ASN A 39 0.14 8.62 10.38
N GLY A 40 0.21 9.88 9.95
CA GLY A 40 0.78 10.97 10.74
C GLY A 40 0.12 11.20 12.11
N ASP A 41 -1.16 10.88 12.28
CA ASP A 41 -1.82 11.00 13.58
C ASP A 41 -1.42 9.87 14.54
N VAL A 42 -1.16 8.67 14.02
CA VAL A 42 -0.55 7.58 14.80
C VAL A 42 0.87 7.97 15.20
N LYS A 43 1.64 8.61 14.30
CA LYS A 43 2.98 9.13 14.64
C LYS A 43 2.91 10.13 15.80
N LYS A 44 1.91 11.02 15.83
CA LYS A 44 1.68 11.94 16.96
C LYS A 44 1.35 11.22 18.26
N ILE A 45 0.57 10.13 18.21
CA ILE A 45 0.23 9.32 19.38
C ILE A 45 1.47 8.62 19.95
N LEU A 46 2.30 8.04 19.07
CA LEU A 46 3.44 7.19 19.45
C LEU A 46 4.76 7.96 19.64
N GLY A 47 4.87 9.17 19.09
CA GLY A 47 6.11 9.96 19.00
C GLY A 47 7.10 9.42 17.96
N SER A 48 7.26 8.11 17.88
CA SER A 48 8.10 7.43 16.89
C SER A 48 7.53 6.06 16.51
N PHE A 49 7.80 5.63 15.29
CA PHE A 49 7.51 4.28 14.80
C PHE A 49 8.70 3.33 14.93
N GLU A 50 9.80 3.77 15.54
CA GLU A 50 11.03 2.99 15.69
C GLU A 50 10.74 1.57 16.22
N GLY A 51 11.31 0.57 15.54
CA GLY A 51 11.17 -0.84 15.89
C GLY A 51 9.82 -1.49 15.54
N ILE A 52 8.88 -0.76 14.92
CA ILE A 52 7.64 -1.35 14.39
C ILE A 52 7.96 -2.07 13.08
N TYR A 53 7.59 -3.34 13.03
CA TYR A 53 7.62 -4.20 11.85
C TYR A 53 6.29 -4.06 11.11
N PHE A 54 6.31 -4.05 9.78
CA PHE A 54 5.09 -3.95 9.00
C PHE A 54 5.21 -4.58 7.61
N ALA A 55 4.08 -5.07 7.10
CA ALA A 55 3.97 -5.50 5.71
C ALA A 55 3.78 -4.28 4.80
N ASP A 56 4.74 -4.04 3.91
CA ASP A 56 4.81 -2.91 2.98
C ASP A 56 4.59 -3.38 1.54
N PRO A 57 3.71 -2.72 0.74
CA PRO A 57 3.48 -3.12 -0.64
C PRO A 57 4.74 -2.97 -1.49
N SER A 58 5.01 -3.99 -2.29
CA SER A 58 6.13 -4.01 -3.25
C SER A 58 5.63 -3.52 -4.60
N TYR A 59 5.96 -2.26 -4.91
CA TYR A 59 5.61 -1.61 -6.17
C TYR A 59 6.70 -0.59 -6.53
N ASN A 60 6.75 -0.16 -7.79
CA ASN A 60 7.73 0.82 -8.23
C ASN A 60 7.31 2.25 -7.82
N ALA A 61 7.57 2.61 -6.56
CA ALA A 61 7.34 3.96 -6.06
C ALA A 61 8.18 5.04 -6.78
N ASP A 62 9.25 4.63 -7.47
CA ASP A 62 10.10 5.52 -8.26
C ASP A 62 9.64 5.73 -9.71
N ASN A 63 8.52 5.12 -10.11
CA ASN A 63 7.94 5.28 -11.44
C ASN A 63 7.75 6.77 -11.79
N ALA A 64 8.32 7.20 -12.91
CA ALA A 64 8.28 8.60 -13.33
C ALA A 64 6.85 9.11 -13.56
N GLY A 65 6.00 8.31 -14.20
CA GLY A 65 4.60 8.66 -14.42
C GLY A 65 3.80 8.79 -13.12
N LEU A 66 4.11 7.93 -12.12
CA LEU A 66 3.54 8.07 -10.78
C LEU A 66 4.00 9.38 -10.12
N LYS A 67 5.29 9.72 -10.19
CA LYS A 67 5.81 10.98 -9.62
C LYS A 67 5.13 12.20 -10.23
N ASP A 68 4.95 12.21 -11.54
CA ASP A 68 4.24 13.28 -12.25
C ASP A 68 2.77 13.36 -11.83
N PHE A 69 2.11 12.21 -11.70
CA PHE A 69 0.73 12.13 -11.22
C PHE A 69 0.59 12.68 -9.79
N LEU A 70 1.49 12.31 -8.87
CA LEU A 70 1.47 12.78 -7.49
C LEU A 70 1.73 14.30 -7.41
N ALA A 71 2.65 14.82 -8.21
CA ALA A 71 2.90 16.25 -8.32
C ALA A 71 1.65 17.00 -8.81
N ALA A 72 0.99 16.50 -9.86
CA ALA A 72 -0.26 17.07 -10.37
C ALA A 72 -1.41 16.98 -9.35
N TYR A 73 -1.50 15.85 -8.62
CA TYR A 73 -2.46 15.67 -7.53
C TYR A 73 -2.26 16.75 -6.45
N LYS A 74 -1.02 16.98 -6.02
CA LYS A 74 -0.69 18.01 -5.03
C LYS A 74 -1.06 19.40 -5.49
N VAL A 75 -0.77 19.76 -6.75
CA VAL A 75 -1.16 21.06 -7.32
C VAL A 75 -2.68 21.22 -7.33
N LYS A 76 -3.43 20.17 -7.71
CA LYS A 76 -4.88 20.22 -7.80
C LYS A 76 -5.58 20.27 -6.45
N TYR A 77 -5.10 19.51 -5.46
CA TYR A 77 -5.80 19.30 -4.18
C TYR A 77 -5.11 19.97 -2.99
N GLY A 78 -3.95 20.60 -3.18
CA GLY A 78 -3.19 21.27 -2.12
C GLY A 78 -2.53 20.33 -1.10
N LYS A 79 -2.55 19.01 -1.35
CA LYS A 79 -2.00 17.99 -0.45
C LYS A 79 -1.57 16.75 -1.22
N GLU A 80 -0.62 16.01 -0.67
CA GLU A 80 -0.26 14.67 -1.17
C GLU A 80 -1.40 13.67 -0.90
N PRO A 81 -1.54 12.61 -1.70
CA PRO A 81 -2.39 11.48 -1.33
C PRO A 81 -1.91 10.85 -0.03
N VAL A 82 -2.85 10.45 0.83
CA VAL A 82 -2.54 9.80 2.11
C VAL A 82 -1.81 8.48 1.90
N VAL A 83 -2.16 7.75 0.84
CA VAL A 83 -1.57 6.45 0.51
C VAL A 83 -1.21 6.42 -0.99
N PRO A 84 0.05 6.72 -1.35
CA PRO A 84 0.49 6.72 -2.74
C PRO A 84 0.28 5.38 -3.47
N PHE A 85 0.48 4.26 -2.76
CA PHE A 85 0.20 2.91 -3.28
C PHE A 85 -1.25 2.75 -3.77
N HIS A 86 -2.25 3.19 -2.99
CA HIS A 86 -3.66 3.14 -3.42
C HIS A 86 -3.91 4.02 -4.64
N SER A 87 -3.23 5.16 -4.74
CA SER A 87 -3.37 6.05 -5.90
C SER A 87 -2.78 5.45 -7.17
N ALA A 88 -1.62 4.79 -7.07
CA ALA A 88 -1.00 4.06 -8.17
C ALA A 88 -1.88 2.90 -8.64
N ALA A 89 -2.32 2.03 -7.72
CA ALA A 89 -3.19 0.88 -8.02
C ALA A 89 -4.50 1.32 -8.67
N THR A 90 -5.19 2.30 -8.07
CA THR A 90 -6.48 2.79 -8.59
C THR A 90 -6.35 3.37 -10.00
N TYR A 91 -5.24 4.07 -10.28
CA TYR A 91 -5.00 4.60 -11.62
C TYR A 91 -4.86 3.46 -12.64
N ASP A 92 -4.02 2.47 -12.34
CA ASP A 92 -3.80 1.31 -13.22
C ASP A 92 -5.11 0.52 -13.43
N ASP A 93 -5.88 0.28 -12.36
CA ASP A 93 -7.16 -0.44 -12.41
C ASP A 93 -8.16 0.23 -13.36
N VAL A 94 -8.31 1.55 -13.25
CA VAL A 94 -9.22 2.32 -14.12
C VAL A 94 -8.76 2.26 -15.58
N GLN A 95 -7.46 2.35 -15.84
CA GLN A 95 -6.93 2.27 -17.20
C GLN A 95 -7.13 0.87 -17.81
N LEU A 96 -6.88 -0.18 -17.02
CA LEU A 96 -7.09 -1.57 -17.42
C LEU A 96 -8.56 -1.85 -17.70
N LEU A 97 -9.47 -1.42 -16.81
CA LEU A 97 -10.90 -1.58 -16.98
C LEU A 97 -11.40 -0.85 -18.24
N ALA A 98 -10.98 0.40 -18.44
CA ALA A 98 -11.33 1.16 -19.64
C ALA A 98 -10.81 0.50 -20.93
N THR A 99 -9.61 -0.09 -20.89
CA THR A 99 -9.02 -0.81 -22.02
C THR A 99 -9.79 -2.09 -22.31
N ALA A 100 -10.13 -2.87 -21.29
CA ALA A 100 -10.93 -4.09 -21.42
C ALA A 100 -12.31 -3.79 -22.01
N ILE A 101 -13.02 -2.79 -21.46
CA ILE A 101 -14.35 -2.40 -21.94
C ILE A 101 -14.31 -1.97 -23.41
N LYS A 102 -13.29 -1.22 -23.83
CA LYS A 102 -13.10 -0.85 -25.25
C LYS A 102 -12.88 -2.07 -26.14
N ALA A 103 -12.27 -3.14 -25.63
CA ALA A 103 -11.96 -4.33 -26.39
C ALA A 103 -13.15 -5.29 -26.51
N VAL A 104 -13.96 -5.45 -25.46
CA VAL A 104 -14.98 -6.53 -25.40
C VAL A 104 -16.40 -6.07 -25.05
N GLY A 105 -16.61 -4.76 -24.85
CA GLY A 105 -17.87 -4.21 -24.36
C GLY A 105 -17.96 -4.20 -22.83
N ASP A 106 -19.14 -3.88 -22.31
CA ASP A 106 -19.43 -3.72 -20.88
C ASP A 106 -19.96 -5.00 -20.19
N ASP A 107 -19.94 -6.13 -20.90
CA ASP A 107 -20.23 -7.44 -20.32
C ASP A 107 -19.15 -7.83 -19.30
N SER A 108 -19.55 -8.00 -18.04
CA SER A 108 -18.61 -8.21 -16.93
C SER A 108 -17.82 -9.51 -17.04
N VAL A 109 -18.42 -10.57 -17.61
CA VAL A 109 -17.74 -11.86 -17.80
C VAL A 109 -16.66 -11.71 -18.87
N LYS A 110 -16.99 -11.07 -19.99
CA LYS A 110 -16.01 -10.80 -21.06
C LYS A 110 -14.87 -9.91 -20.58
N VAL A 111 -15.17 -8.86 -19.81
CA VAL A 111 -14.16 -7.96 -19.23
C VAL A 111 -13.23 -8.74 -18.29
N HIS A 112 -13.78 -9.55 -17.40
CA HIS A 112 -13.00 -10.41 -16.50
C HIS A 112 -12.06 -11.36 -17.27
N ASP A 113 -12.59 -12.07 -18.26
CA ASP A 113 -11.82 -13.02 -19.05
C ASP A 113 -10.73 -12.33 -19.88
N TRP A 114 -11.05 -11.14 -20.42
CA TRP A 114 -10.09 -10.31 -21.13
C TRP A 114 -8.94 -9.87 -20.22
N LEU A 115 -9.22 -9.41 -18.99
CA LEU A 115 -8.18 -8.99 -18.05
C LEU A 115 -7.22 -10.14 -17.72
N LYS A 116 -7.76 -11.32 -17.40
CA LYS A 116 -6.93 -12.51 -17.08
C LYS A 116 -6.04 -12.96 -18.24
N ALA A 117 -6.57 -12.88 -19.46
CA ALA A 117 -5.85 -13.28 -20.66
C ALA A 117 -4.78 -12.26 -21.07
N ASN A 118 -5.04 -10.95 -20.88
CA ASN A 118 -4.24 -9.89 -21.51
C ASN A 118 -3.35 -9.11 -20.57
N VAL A 119 -3.59 -9.12 -19.25
CA VAL A 119 -2.73 -8.41 -18.29
C VAL A 119 -1.49 -9.27 -17.99
N LYS A 120 -0.51 -9.17 -18.89
CA LYS A 120 0.81 -9.83 -18.82
C LYS A 120 1.89 -8.78 -19.00
N SER A 121 2.82 -8.68 -18.05
CA SER A 121 3.88 -7.66 -18.04
C SER A 121 3.36 -6.24 -18.31
N TYR A 122 2.18 -5.92 -17.78
CA TYR A 122 1.55 -4.62 -17.87
C TYR A 122 2.42 -3.57 -17.19
N LYS A 123 2.64 -2.45 -17.89
CA LYS A 123 3.47 -1.34 -17.43
C LYS A 123 2.58 -0.19 -16.97
N GLY A 124 2.37 -0.11 -15.67
CA GLY A 124 1.57 0.93 -15.02
C GLY A 124 2.35 1.70 -13.96
N PHE A 125 1.63 2.50 -13.17
CA PHE A 125 2.18 3.24 -12.04
C PHE A 125 2.63 2.33 -10.89
N MET A 126 2.02 1.16 -10.75
CA MET A 126 2.47 0.14 -9.80
C MET A 126 3.81 -0.51 -10.20
N GLY A 127 4.26 -0.30 -11.44
CA GLY A 127 5.45 -0.94 -12.02
C GLY A 127 5.08 -1.87 -13.16
N THR A 128 5.93 -2.87 -13.41
CA THR A 128 5.63 -3.93 -14.37
C THR A 128 5.10 -5.14 -13.62
N TYR A 129 3.90 -5.59 -13.96
CA TYR A 129 3.26 -6.73 -13.30
C TYR A 129 2.34 -7.52 -14.24
N SER A 130 2.01 -8.74 -13.84
CA SER A 130 1.06 -9.62 -14.53
C SER A 130 -0.05 -10.05 -13.57
N ILE A 131 -1.18 -10.49 -14.11
CA ILE A 131 -2.26 -11.10 -13.33
C ILE A 131 -2.35 -12.59 -13.66
N ASP A 132 -2.50 -13.42 -12.62
CA ASP A 132 -2.65 -14.88 -12.71
C ASP A 132 -4.07 -15.32 -13.09
N GLN A 133 -4.29 -16.63 -13.19
CA GLN A 133 -5.61 -17.20 -13.51
C GLN A 133 -6.67 -17.00 -12.41
N ASN A 134 -6.29 -16.56 -11.22
CA ASN A 134 -7.17 -16.28 -10.10
C ASN A 134 -7.45 -14.77 -9.95
N GLY A 135 -6.82 -13.93 -10.78
CA GLY A 135 -6.95 -12.47 -10.67
C GLY A 135 -5.93 -11.83 -9.72
N ASN A 136 -4.94 -12.57 -9.23
CA ASN A 136 -3.89 -12.02 -8.36
C ASN A 136 -2.77 -11.42 -9.19
N SER A 137 -2.27 -10.25 -8.79
CA SER A 137 -1.03 -9.71 -9.35
C SER A 137 0.19 -10.51 -8.87
N ASP A 138 1.26 -10.50 -9.66
CA ASP A 138 2.58 -11.00 -9.27
C ASP A 138 3.39 -9.98 -8.42
N LEU A 139 2.76 -8.87 -8.03
CA LEU A 139 3.24 -7.97 -6.99
C LEU A 139 2.89 -8.53 -5.61
N GLY A 140 3.61 -8.09 -4.59
CA GLY A 140 3.43 -8.63 -3.24
C GLY A 140 3.69 -7.62 -2.14
N PHE A 141 3.96 -8.13 -0.95
CA PHE A 141 4.33 -7.33 0.21
C PHE A 141 5.68 -7.82 0.75
N THR A 142 6.48 -6.90 1.27
CA THR A 142 7.73 -7.19 1.99
C THR A 142 7.60 -6.77 3.43
N VAL A 143 8.25 -7.48 4.34
CA VAL A 143 8.32 -7.02 5.73
C VAL A 143 9.41 -5.98 5.84
N LYS A 144 9.07 -4.82 6.41
CA LYS A 144 10.01 -3.75 6.75
C LYS A 144 9.96 -3.47 8.24
N VAL A 145 11.00 -2.82 8.73
CA VAL A 145 11.09 -2.29 10.09
C VAL A 145 11.54 -0.84 10.04
N VAL A 146 10.98 0.00 10.91
CA VAL A 146 11.47 1.38 11.06
C VAL A 146 12.76 1.35 11.88
N LYS A 147 13.87 1.74 11.25
CA LYS A 147 15.19 1.91 11.86
C LYS A 147 15.68 3.33 11.62
N GLU A 148 16.11 4.02 12.67
CA GLU A 148 16.56 5.41 12.61
C GLU A 148 15.50 6.32 11.95
N GLY A 149 14.22 6.02 12.18
CA GLY A 149 13.09 6.73 11.56
C GLY A 149 12.82 6.40 10.09
N VAL A 150 13.56 5.48 9.47
CA VAL A 150 13.42 5.10 8.05
C VAL A 150 12.93 3.65 7.91
N ALA A 151 12.00 3.42 6.99
CA ALA A 151 11.56 2.07 6.63
C ALA A 151 12.67 1.30 5.92
N THR A 152 13.16 0.23 6.56
CA THR A 152 14.26 -0.60 6.06
C THR A 152 13.79 -2.04 5.87
N GLY A 153 14.16 -2.67 4.74
CA GLY A 153 13.91 -4.09 4.50
C GLY A 153 14.63 -4.99 5.49
N ILE A 154 14.11 -6.21 5.66
CA ILE A 154 14.66 -7.24 6.56
C ILE A 154 15.25 -8.38 5.72
#